data_AF-A0AAE4SKG1-F1
#
_entry.id   AF-A0AAE4SKG1-F1
#
_cell.length_a   1.000
_cell.length_b   1.000
_cell.length_c   1.000
_cell.angle_alpha   90.00
_cell.angle_beta   90.00
_cell.angle_gamma   90.00
#
_symmetry.space_group_name_H-M   'P 1'
#
loop_
_entity.id
_entity.type
_entity.pdbx_description
1 polymer ?
#
loop_
_entity_poly.entity_id
_entity_poly.type
_entity_poly.pdbx_seq_one_letter_code
_entity_poly.pdbx_strand_id
1 'polypeptide(L)'
;MSEEKRPVLSLKRKPAENSTAPADTTPAPGVVRRKKVVVVSSPPAWKAKKEKLEKVKQAAEAAARNAAPVPVKAVKTPPPVRYLRLLPPEQAIMTLKAFWPQLFDGNSPRLLATGMREQLFADIVNRDLPLSHKQVIKCL
;
A
#
# COMPACT_ATOMS: atom_id res chain seq x y z
N MET A 1 -20.46 17.09 36.71
CA MET A 1 -20.06 17.67 35.41
C MET A 1 -18.60 18.04 35.50
N SER A 2 -17.71 17.07 35.28
CA SER A 2 -16.26 17.29 35.34
C SER A 2 -15.74 17.14 33.91
N GLU A 3 -15.56 18.26 33.23
CA GLU A 3 -15.05 18.30 31.86
C GLU A 3 -13.58 17.91 31.86
N GLU A 4 -13.29 16.68 31.47
CA GLU A 4 -11.93 16.20 31.27
C GLU A 4 -11.29 16.96 30.09
N LYS A 5 -10.45 17.93 30.45
CA LYS A 5 -9.72 18.80 29.52
C LYS A 5 -8.74 17.94 28.71
N ARG A 6 -8.96 17.85 27.40
CA ARG A 6 -8.11 17.07 26.49
C ARG A 6 -6.67 17.62 26.48
N PRO A 7 -5.64 16.76 26.41
CA PRO A 7 -4.25 17.20 26.41
C PRO A 7 -3.92 17.98 25.13
N VAL A 8 -3.40 19.21 25.30
CA VAL A 8 -2.98 20.10 24.20
C VAL A 8 -1.48 19.89 23.94
N LEU A 9 -1.14 19.44 22.74
CA LEU A 9 0.25 19.27 22.29
C LEU A 9 0.86 20.63 21.91
N SER A 10 1.76 21.15 22.75
CA SER A 10 2.54 22.36 22.44
C SER A 10 3.84 22.03 21.69
N LEU A 11 4.06 22.68 20.55
CA LEU A 11 5.31 22.61 19.79
C LEU A 11 6.42 23.41 20.50
N LYS A 12 7.51 22.74 20.91
CA LYS A 12 8.72 23.40 21.44
C LYS A 12 9.45 24.16 20.34
N ARG A 13 9.12 25.43 20.13
CA ARG A 13 9.95 26.36 19.35
C ARG A 13 11.05 26.93 20.25
N LYS A 14 12.29 26.98 19.75
CA LYS A 14 13.38 27.71 20.40
C LYS A 14 13.21 29.22 20.14
N PRO A 15 13.30 30.10 21.15
CA PRO A 15 13.38 31.53 20.92
C PRO A 15 14.73 31.87 20.29
N ALA A 16 14.72 32.74 19.28
CA ALA A 16 15.92 33.28 18.68
C ALA A 16 16.66 34.16 19.71
N GLU A 17 17.96 33.95 19.83
CA GLU A 17 18.89 34.76 20.62
C GLU A 17 18.81 36.22 20.14
N ASN A 18 18.22 37.09 20.95
CA ASN A 18 18.51 38.52 20.93
C ASN A 18 18.64 39.00 22.38
N SER A 19 19.92 39.10 22.75
CA SER A 19 20.55 39.94 23.77
C SER A 19 19.65 40.76 24.69
N THR A 20 19.79 40.51 25.99
CA THR A 20 19.70 41.50 27.06
C THR A 20 20.51 42.76 26.71
N ALA A 21 19.87 43.94 26.80
CA ALA A 21 20.28 45.11 27.59
C ALA A 21 19.67 46.42 27.02
N PRO A 22 19.18 47.35 27.88
CA PRO A 22 18.82 48.70 27.48
C PRO A 22 20.03 49.63 27.56
N ALA A 23 20.24 50.49 26.56
CA ALA A 23 21.05 51.70 26.67
C ALA A 23 20.77 52.66 25.51
N ASP A 24 20.42 53.89 25.87
CA ASP A 24 20.42 55.09 25.04
C ASP A 24 21.63 55.18 24.10
N THR A 25 21.39 55.42 22.80
CA THR A 25 21.89 56.58 22.03
C THR A 25 21.65 56.40 20.52
N THR A 26 20.98 57.38 19.92
CA THR A 26 21.03 57.73 18.48
C THR A 26 21.91 59.00 18.40
N PRO A 27 22.83 59.20 17.41
CA PRO A 27 22.56 59.39 15.97
C PRO A 27 23.63 58.74 15.06
N ALA A 28 23.64 58.67 13.73
CA ALA A 28 22.78 58.93 12.57
C ALA A 28 23.47 58.20 11.37
N PRO A 29 22.77 57.92 10.24
CA PRO A 29 23.28 57.01 9.21
C PRO A 29 24.31 57.69 8.27
N GLY A 30 25.51 57.11 8.20
CA GLY A 30 26.56 57.52 7.27
C GLY A 30 26.23 57.16 5.82
N VAL A 31 25.95 58.19 5.01
CA VAL A 31 25.72 58.09 3.57
C VAL A 31 27.01 57.71 2.83
N VAL A 32 27.09 56.52 2.24
CA VAL A 32 28.19 56.13 1.34
C VAL A 32 27.73 56.24 -0.11
N ARG A 33 28.07 57.37 -0.75
CA ARG A 33 27.89 57.61 -2.19
C ARG A 33 29.01 56.93 -3.00
N ARG A 34 28.76 55.74 -3.56
CA ARG A 34 29.26 55.26 -4.88
C ARG A 34 28.72 53.86 -5.20
N LYS A 35 28.19 53.68 -6.42
CA LYS A 35 27.65 52.42 -6.91
C LYS A 35 28.80 51.47 -7.27
N LYS A 36 29.15 50.52 -6.39
CA LYS A 36 30.14 49.47 -6.68
C LYS A 36 29.44 48.39 -7.51
N VAL A 37 29.71 48.34 -8.82
CA VAL A 37 29.27 47.23 -9.67
C VAL A 37 30.11 46.01 -9.30
N VAL A 38 29.51 45.10 -8.53
CA VAL A 38 30.12 43.80 -8.19
C VAL A 38 29.80 42.84 -9.32
N VAL A 39 30.77 42.56 -10.19
CA VAL A 39 30.69 41.45 -11.14
C VAL A 39 30.77 40.16 -10.32
N VAL A 40 29.62 39.52 -10.10
CA VAL A 40 29.53 38.19 -9.49
C VAL A 40 29.98 37.16 -10.53
N SER A 41 31.29 37.14 -10.84
CA SER A 41 31.87 36.22 -11.82
C SER A 41 31.89 34.78 -11.29
N SER A 42 31.90 34.59 -9.96
CA SER A 42 31.86 33.27 -9.34
C SER A 42 30.52 33.04 -8.64
N PRO A 43 29.81 31.94 -8.95
CA PRO A 43 28.56 31.63 -8.31
C PRO A 43 28.78 31.37 -6.81
N PRO A 44 27.86 31.82 -5.94
CA PRO A 44 27.98 31.66 -4.50
C PRO A 44 28.00 30.17 -4.12
N ALA A 45 28.71 29.83 -3.05
CA ALA A 45 29.00 28.45 -2.64
C ALA A 45 27.74 27.56 -2.49
N TRP A 46 26.59 28.14 -2.17
CA TRP A 46 25.32 27.40 -2.08
C TRP A 46 24.83 26.87 -3.43
N LYS A 47 25.07 27.59 -4.53
CA LYS A 47 24.73 27.12 -5.89
C LYS A 47 25.63 25.97 -6.32
N ALA A 48 26.93 26.06 -6.05
CA ALA A 48 27.88 24.98 -6.32
C ALA A 48 27.53 23.69 -5.53
N LYS A 49 27.05 23.83 -4.28
CA LYS A 49 26.61 22.70 -3.48
C LYS A 49 25.32 22.07 -4.01
N LYS A 50 24.38 22.89 -4.49
CA LYS A 50 23.12 22.43 -5.10
C LYS A 50 23.36 21.66 -6.40
N GLU A 51 24.23 22.16 -7.27
CA GLU A 51 24.56 21.48 -8.53
C GLU A 51 25.27 20.14 -8.30
N LYS A 52 26.15 20.04 -7.28
CA LYS A 52 26.77 18.76 -6.90
C LYS A 52 25.75 17.73 -6.44
N LEU A 53 24.74 18.13 -5.67
CA LEU A 53 23.65 17.25 -5.24
C LEU A 53 22.80 16.75 -6.41
N GLU A 54 22.50 17.62 -7.38
CA GLU A 54 21.76 17.23 -8.58
C GLU A 54 22.59 16.30 -9.48
N LYS A 55 23.90 16.54 -9.62
CA LYS A 55 24.82 15.61 -10.31
C LYS A 55 24.91 14.25 -9.62
N VAL A 56 24.95 14.21 -8.29
CA VAL A 56 24.94 12.94 -7.53
C VAL A 56 23.61 12.21 -7.70
N LYS A 57 22.48 12.93 -7.69
CA LYS A 57 21.16 12.34 -7.91
C LYS A 57 21.00 11.80 -9.34
N GLN A 58 21.46 12.54 -10.35
CA GLN A 58 21.46 12.09 -11.74
C GLN A 58 22.43 10.93 -11.96
N ALA A 59 23.59 10.89 -11.30
CA ALA A 59 24.51 9.77 -11.36
C ALA A 59 23.91 8.51 -10.68
N ALA A 60 23.17 8.67 -9.58
CA ALA A 60 22.45 7.58 -8.93
C ALA A 60 21.28 7.06 -9.79
N GLU A 61 20.56 7.96 -10.47
CA GLU A 61 19.47 7.60 -11.37
C GLU A 61 19.99 6.95 -12.66
N ALA A 62 21.11 7.44 -13.21
CA ALA A 62 21.80 6.83 -14.34
C ALA A 62 22.41 5.47 -13.97
N ALA A 63 22.90 5.30 -12.74
CA ALA A 63 23.37 4.00 -12.23
C ALA A 63 22.20 3.03 -12.02
N ALA A 64 21.04 3.50 -11.54
CA ALA A 64 19.82 2.70 -11.43
C ALA A 64 19.25 2.32 -12.80
N ARG A 65 19.46 3.14 -13.83
CA ARG A 65 19.00 2.89 -15.21
C ARG A 65 19.96 2.03 -16.03
N ASN A 66 21.27 2.09 -15.75
CA ASN A 66 22.29 1.22 -16.36
C ASN A 66 22.48 -0.10 -15.60
N ALA A 67 21.86 -0.28 -14.44
CA ALA A 67 21.63 -1.59 -13.87
C ALA A 67 20.63 -2.34 -14.78
N ALA A 68 21.17 -2.99 -15.81
CA ALA A 68 20.46 -3.93 -16.66
C ALA A 68 19.59 -4.88 -15.82
N PRO A 69 18.41 -5.30 -16.31
CA PRO A 69 17.45 -6.07 -15.52
C PRO A 69 18.06 -7.42 -15.15
N VAL A 70 18.63 -7.48 -13.94
CA VAL A 70 18.98 -8.74 -13.30
C VAL A 70 17.65 -9.49 -13.16
N PRO A 71 17.52 -10.71 -13.72
CA PRO A 71 16.28 -11.47 -13.64
C PRO A 71 15.93 -11.59 -12.16
N VAL A 72 14.79 -11.00 -11.81
CA VAL A 72 14.29 -10.91 -10.45
C VAL A 72 14.17 -12.34 -9.95
N LYS A 73 15.15 -12.77 -9.15
CA LYS A 73 15.10 -14.05 -8.46
C LYS A 73 13.78 -14.11 -7.72
N ALA A 74 12.93 -15.03 -8.16
CA ALA A 74 11.74 -15.53 -7.50
C ALA A 74 11.08 -14.52 -6.56
N VAL A 75 10.15 -13.73 -7.11
CA VAL A 75 9.07 -13.15 -6.31
C VAL A 75 8.49 -14.31 -5.51
N LYS A 76 8.77 -14.32 -4.20
CA LYS A 76 8.22 -15.28 -3.25
C LYS A 76 6.71 -15.13 -3.36
N THR A 77 6.07 -16.07 -4.06
CA THR A 77 4.63 -16.14 -4.12
C THR A 77 4.14 -16.17 -2.67
N PRO A 78 3.22 -15.26 -2.28
CA PRO A 78 2.67 -15.30 -0.94
C PRO A 78 2.11 -16.71 -0.71
N PRO A 79 2.29 -17.30 0.49
CA PRO A 79 1.80 -18.63 0.76
C PRO A 79 0.30 -18.66 0.42
N PRO A 80 -0.17 -19.63 -0.38
CA PRO A 80 -1.56 -19.69 -0.77
C PRO A 80 -2.36 -19.77 0.52
N VAL A 81 -3.13 -18.73 0.78
CA VAL A 81 -3.83 -18.64 2.04
C VAL A 81 -4.93 -19.69 1.99
N ARG A 82 -4.79 -20.73 2.81
CA ARG A 82 -5.62 -21.93 2.82
C ARG A 82 -6.94 -21.64 3.51
N TYR A 83 -7.76 -20.75 2.96
CA TYR A 83 -9.14 -20.65 3.39
C TYR A 83 -9.86 -21.86 2.78
N LEU A 84 -9.93 -22.94 3.57
CA LEU A 84 -10.56 -24.23 3.24
C LEU A 84 -9.77 -25.06 2.20
N ARG A 85 -9.41 -26.30 2.57
CA ARG A 85 -9.06 -27.33 1.59
C ARG A 85 -10.33 -27.70 0.82
N LEU A 86 -10.72 -26.85 -0.12
CA LEU A 86 -11.78 -27.14 -1.07
C LEU A 86 -11.31 -28.26 -2.00
N LEU A 87 -12.26 -29.07 -2.44
CA LEU A 87 -11.99 -30.10 -3.44
C LEU A 87 -11.66 -29.41 -4.77
N PRO A 88 -10.75 -29.95 -5.61
CA PRO A 88 -10.57 -29.44 -6.96
C PRO A 88 -11.92 -29.30 -7.68
N PRO A 89 -12.17 -28.19 -8.39
CA PRO A 89 -13.48 -27.91 -8.97
C PRO A 89 -13.94 -29.01 -9.92
N GLU A 90 -13.04 -29.63 -10.67
CA GLU A 90 -13.40 -30.75 -11.55
C GLU A 90 -13.92 -31.97 -10.79
N GLN A 91 -13.31 -32.30 -9.64
CA GLN A 91 -13.78 -33.41 -8.81
C GLN A 91 -15.13 -33.09 -8.16
N ALA A 92 -15.35 -31.83 -7.74
CA ALA A 92 -16.64 -31.37 -7.23
C ALA A 92 -17.74 -31.49 -8.30
N ILE A 93 -17.45 -31.07 -9.53
CA ILE A 93 -18.38 -31.18 -10.66
C ILE A 93 -18.68 -32.65 -10.96
N MET A 94 -17.66 -33.51 -11.05
CA MET A 94 -17.86 -34.93 -11.33
C MET A 94 -18.74 -35.63 -10.29
N THR A 95 -18.50 -35.35 -9.00
CA THR A 95 -19.28 -35.95 -7.91
C THR A 95 -20.73 -35.46 -7.91
N LEU A 96 -20.98 -34.15 -8.04
CA LEU A 96 -22.33 -33.61 -8.06
C LEU A 96 -23.10 -33.99 -9.34
N LYS A 97 -22.44 -34.01 -10.50
CA LYS A 97 -23.05 -34.33 -11.79
C LYS A 97 -23.54 -35.78 -11.87
N ALA A 98 -22.89 -36.71 -11.16
CA ALA A 98 -23.32 -38.11 -11.09
C ALA A 98 -24.73 -38.27 -10.48
N PHE A 99 -25.10 -37.39 -9.54
CA PHE A 99 -26.38 -37.45 -8.83
C PHE A 99 -27.41 -36.44 -9.33
N TRP A 100 -26.96 -35.26 -9.74
CA TRP A 100 -27.79 -34.15 -10.21
C TRP A 100 -27.26 -33.54 -11.51
N PRO A 101 -27.39 -34.24 -12.65
CA PRO A 101 -26.91 -33.73 -13.93
C PRO A 101 -27.61 -32.43 -14.35
N GLN A 102 -28.86 -32.22 -13.92
CA GLN A 102 -29.66 -31.03 -14.23
C GLN A 102 -29.10 -29.72 -13.68
N LEU A 103 -28.17 -29.78 -12.71
CA LEU A 103 -27.51 -28.61 -12.15
C LEU A 103 -26.38 -28.09 -13.03
N PHE A 104 -25.99 -28.85 -14.06
CA PHE A 104 -24.82 -28.56 -14.89
C PHE A 104 -25.21 -28.51 -16.36
N ASP A 105 -24.75 -27.47 -17.05
CA ASP A 105 -24.77 -27.41 -18.50
C ASP A 105 -23.41 -27.93 -18.99
N GLY A 106 -23.35 -29.24 -19.28
CA GLY A 106 -22.09 -29.90 -19.64
C GLY A 106 -21.12 -29.98 -18.46
N ASN A 107 -20.04 -29.20 -18.48
CA ASN A 107 -19.06 -29.10 -17.39
C ASN A 107 -19.13 -27.78 -16.62
N SER A 108 -20.01 -26.86 -17.02
CA SER A 108 -20.23 -25.61 -16.30
C SER A 108 -21.37 -25.74 -15.29
N PRO A 109 -21.17 -25.40 -14.00
CA PRO A 109 -22.26 -25.33 -13.04
C PRO A 109 -23.23 -24.21 -13.42
N ARG A 110 -24.52 -24.52 -13.36
CA ARG A 110 -25.59 -23.52 -13.55
C ARG A 110 -25.79 -22.73 -12.27
N LEU A 111 -26.28 -21.50 -12.40
CA LEU A 111 -26.66 -20.68 -11.24
C LEU A 111 -27.72 -21.40 -10.41
N LEU A 112 -27.40 -21.62 -9.13
CA LEU A 112 -28.27 -22.29 -8.18
C LEU A 112 -29.13 -21.27 -7.43
N ALA A 113 -30.36 -21.66 -7.10
CA ALA A 113 -31.21 -20.85 -6.22
C ALA A 113 -30.58 -20.73 -4.82
N THR A 114 -30.88 -19.63 -4.13
CA THR A 114 -30.45 -19.44 -2.74
C THR A 114 -31.11 -20.49 -1.85
N GLY A 115 -30.31 -21.25 -1.08
CA GLY A 115 -30.83 -22.34 -0.24
C GLY A 115 -31.03 -23.68 -0.95
N MET A 116 -30.40 -23.90 -2.13
CA MET A 116 -30.45 -25.22 -2.80
C MET A 116 -29.80 -26.35 -1.98
N ARG A 117 -28.91 -26.02 -1.03
CA ARG A 117 -28.23 -27.04 -0.21
C ARG A 117 -29.22 -27.87 0.61
N GLU A 118 -30.27 -27.26 1.16
CA GLU A 118 -31.29 -27.95 1.95
C GLU A 118 -32.10 -28.93 1.09
N GLN A 119 -32.41 -28.54 -0.15
CA GLN A 119 -33.08 -29.41 -1.11
C GLN A 119 -32.21 -30.61 -1.48
N LEU A 120 -30.90 -30.39 -1.67
CA LEU A 120 -29.94 -31.48 -1.93
C LEU A 120 -29.80 -32.42 -0.73
N PHE A 121 -29.81 -31.91 0.50
CA PHE A 121 -29.78 -32.76 1.70
C PHE A 121 -31.07 -33.58 1.84
N ALA A 122 -32.23 -32.98 1.58
CA ALA A 122 -33.49 -33.73 1.57
C ALA A 122 -33.48 -34.83 0.51
N ASP A 123 -32.97 -34.54 -0.69
CA ASP A 123 -32.86 -35.54 -1.77
C ASP A 123 -31.89 -36.68 -1.42
N ILE A 124 -30.78 -36.38 -0.75
CA ILE A 124 -29.83 -37.40 -0.25
C ILE A 124 -30.52 -38.37 0.70
N VAL A 125 -31.33 -37.86 1.63
CA VAL A 125 -32.06 -38.70 2.60
C VAL A 125 -33.16 -39.50 1.89
N ASN A 126 -33.87 -38.88 0.93
CA ASN A 126 -34.97 -39.53 0.22
C ASN A 126 -34.50 -40.67 -0.71
N ARG A 127 -33.33 -40.50 -1.32
CA ARG A 127 -32.76 -41.46 -2.30
C ARG A 127 -31.64 -42.33 -1.70
N ASP A 128 -31.36 -42.16 -0.41
CA ASP A 128 -30.29 -42.84 0.35
C ASP A 128 -28.92 -42.81 -0.36
N LEU A 129 -28.48 -41.61 -0.75
CA LEU A 129 -27.21 -41.45 -1.48
C LEU A 129 -26.00 -41.69 -0.56
N PRO A 130 -24.91 -42.30 -1.07
CA PRO A 130 -23.65 -42.41 -0.35
C PRO A 130 -22.85 -41.08 -0.37
N LEU A 131 -23.50 -39.96 -0.07
CA LEU A 131 -22.92 -38.62 -0.02
C LEU A 131 -23.17 -37.99 1.35
N SER A 132 -22.09 -37.61 2.03
CA SER A 132 -22.18 -36.87 3.28
C SER A 132 -22.58 -35.42 3.04
N HIS A 133 -23.36 -34.83 3.95
CA HIS A 133 -23.66 -33.39 3.94
C HIS A 133 -22.38 -32.53 3.87
N LYS A 134 -21.30 -32.95 4.54
CA LYS A 134 -20.01 -32.23 4.48
C LYS A 134 -19.32 -32.34 3.12
N GLN A 135 -19.56 -33.42 2.37
CA GLN A 135 -19.01 -33.55 1.02
C GLN A 135 -19.73 -32.61 0.07
N VAL A 136 -21.07 -32.53 0.15
CA VAL A 136 -21.85 -31.59 -0.66
C VAL A 136 -21.44 -30.14 -0.37
N ILE A 137 -21.28 -29.75 0.91
CA ILE A 137 -20.82 -28.41 1.29
C ILE A 137 -19.42 -28.08 0.74
N LYS A 138 -18.56 -29.09 0.56
CA LYS A 138 -17.23 -28.88 -0.04
C LYS A 138 -17.26 -28.81 -1.57
N CYS A 139 -18.31 -29.30 -2.21
CA CYS A 139 -18.47 -29.31 -3.67
C CYS A 139 -19.25 -28.10 -4.19
N LEU A 140 -20.05 -27.47 -3.33
CA LEU A 140 -20.73 -26.19 -3.55
C LEU A 140 -19.83 -25.03 -3.15
#